data_AF-A0A2D5PC32-F1
#
_entry.id   AF-A0A2D5PC32-F1
#
_cell.length_a   1.000
_cell.length_b   1.000
_cell.length_c   1.000
_cell.angle_alpha   90.00
_cell.angle_beta   90.00
_cell.angle_gamma   90.00
#
_symmetry.space_group_name_H-M   'P 1'
#
loop_
_entity.id
_entity.type
_entity.pdbx_description
1 polymer ?
#
loop_
_entity_poly.entity_id
_entity_poly.type
_entity_poly.pdbx_seq_one_letter_code
_entity_poly.pdbx_strand_id
1 'polypeptide(L)'
;MASKCCLALSIAFFSVPLPALEALNEQALSEVTGQAQGLRYTSEFDASVDTISYIDDDGLDGGSVGEITLSPVRVYTQTNRPVQVDLEVRDVNGEKALVFTNRDLPVELEIASISINGDSLGGYGQGNFQIGSGDSVITYLYAGGHDGNGLTLDLDIPASMSYETWYEDEGTRLTTTVDFGDPYDSAGGGLFLDDISFDLESDGLRMGLPTTSGGNINFYNVRVGDDVLNSLALRNVALQSGSYLMIKNARGADEYGLEFDASIAAGSSLDFVYIAGEVDDNYLTSDIYELSASVSALSDLQVNGLRMNVDGERGLVFDFDSSEAGSGASANVLVENITMLRSDQVASIPDATRESLSIGTMDVQLNISDNSYLQVQGH
;
A
#
# COMPACT_ATOMS: atom_id res chain seq x y z
N MET A 1 4.05 -4.09 -7.37
CA MET A 1 2.65 -4.56 -7.21
C MET A 1 2.26 -4.79 -5.75
N ALA A 2 3.18 -5.04 -4.81
CA ALA A 2 2.90 -5.16 -3.37
C ALA A 2 2.27 -3.89 -2.72
N SER A 3 2.61 -2.69 -3.18
CA SER A 3 2.07 -1.42 -2.64
C SER A 3 0.58 -1.17 -2.95
N LYS A 4 0.04 -1.77 -4.03
CA LYS A 4 -1.39 -1.65 -4.37
C LYS A 4 -2.28 -2.57 -3.51
N CYS A 5 -1.72 -3.69 -3.04
CA CYS A 5 -2.44 -4.62 -2.15
C CYS A 5 -2.58 -4.06 -0.73
N CYS A 6 -1.60 -3.33 -0.21
CA CYS A 6 -1.70 -2.74 1.14
C CYS A 6 -2.77 -1.63 1.25
N LEU A 7 -2.98 -0.85 0.18
CA LEU A 7 -3.97 0.25 0.15
C LEU A 7 -5.39 -0.23 -0.17
N ALA A 8 -5.53 -1.29 -0.98
CA ALA A 8 -6.82 -1.99 -1.14
C ALA A 8 -7.27 -2.70 0.15
N LEU A 9 -6.30 -3.09 0.99
CA LEU A 9 -6.53 -3.79 2.25
C LEU A 9 -7.23 -2.93 3.31
N SER A 10 -6.84 -1.67 3.47
CA SER A 10 -7.47 -0.77 4.44
C SER A 10 -8.93 -0.51 4.08
N ILE A 11 -9.26 -0.40 2.79
CA ILE A 11 -10.64 -0.17 2.32
C ILE A 11 -11.51 -1.43 2.43
N ALA A 12 -10.94 -2.63 2.21
CA ALA A 12 -11.68 -3.90 2.31
C ALA A 12 -12.13 -4.25 3.74
N PHE A 13 -11.47 -3.72 4.78
CA PHE A 13 -11.87 -3.92 6.18
C PHE A 13 -12.90 -2.92 6.70
N PHE A 14 -13.15 -1.83 5.97
CA PHE A 14 -14.21 -0.86 6.30
C PHE A 14 -15.40 -1.04 5.35
N SER A 15 -16.27 -2.00 5.67
CA SER A 15 -17.62 -2.03 5.11
C SER A 15 -18.45 -0.86 5.67
N VAL A 16 -18.15 0.36 5.21
CA VAL A 16 -19.00 1.52 5.46
C VAL A 16 -20.11 1.51 4.41
N PRO A 17 -21.39 1.58 4.80
CA PRO A 17 -22.48 1.67 3.83
C PRO A 17 -22.36 2.97 3.01
N LEU A 18 -22.13 2.81 1.70
CA LEU A 18 -22.01 3.86 0.67
C LEU A 18 -23.12 4.94 0.63
N PRO A 19 -24.34 4.77 1.19
CA PRO A 19 -25.30 5.89 1.30
C PRO A 19 -24.96 6.93 2.38
N ALA A 20 -23.89 6.77 3.17
CA ALA A 20 -23.57 7.67 4.29
C ALA A 20 -22.58 8.81 3.95
N LEU A 21 -22.16 8.94 2.68
CA LEU A 21 -21.22 9.98 2.21
C LEU A 21 -21.87 11.36 2.03
N GLU A 22 -23.18 11.50 2.23
CA GLU A 22 -23.83 12.81 2.30
C GLU A 22 -23.55 13.44 3.68
N ALA A 23 -22.50 14.26 3.73
CA ALA A 23 -22.11 15.15 4.81
C ALA A 23 -22.17 14.54 6.23
N LEU A 24 -21.08 13.89 6.64
CA LEU A 24 -20.65 13.91 8.04
C LEU A 24 -20.30 15.36 8.41
N ASN A 25 -21.32 16.20 8.56
CA ASN A 25 -21.22 17.56 9.08
C ASN A 25 -20.69 17.48 10.53
N GLU A 26 -19.75 18.34 10.92
CA GLU A 26 -19.30 18.53 12.31
C GLU A 26 -20.44 18.54 13.33
N GLN A 27 -21.62 19.03 12.93
CA GLN A 27 -22.83 19.06 13.74
C GLN A 27 -23.37 17.66 14.10
N ALA A 28 -23.26 16.67 13.21
CA ALA A 28 -23.66 15.29 13.48
C ALA A 28 -22.69 14.57 14.45
N LEU A 29 -21.39 14.84 14.34
CA LEU A 29 -20.38 14.35 15.30
C LEU A 29 -20.43 15.13 16.63
N SER A 30 -20.79 16.41 16.58
CA SER A 30 -21.02 17.27 17.75
C SER A 30 -22.27 16.91 18.55
N GLU A 31 -23.26 16.22 17.97
CA GLU A 31 -24.41 15.71 18.71
C GLU A 31 -24.09 14.40 19.48
N VAL A 32 -23.00 13.72 19.13
CA VAL A 32 -22.46 12.54 19.85
C VAL A 32 -21.59 12.98 21.03
N THR A 33 -22.02 13.99 21.79
CA THR A 33 -21.27 14.48 22.97
C THR A 33 -21.61 13.76 24.27
N GLY A 34 -22.09 12.51 24.23
CA GLY A 34 -22.53 11.88 25.49
C GLY A 34 -22.68 10.36 25.63
N GLN A 35 -22.45 9.51 24.62
CA GLN A 35 -22.81 8.07 24.77
C GLN A 35 -21.84 7.01 24.21
N ALA A 36 -20.74 7.34 23.55
CA ALA A 36 -19.83 6.34 22.96
C ALA A 36 -18.43 6.33 23.59
N GLN A 37 -18.34 6.39 24.93
CA GLN A 37 -17.07 6.09 25.64
C GLN A 37 -17.05 4.60 26.00
N GLY A 38 -16.13 3.85 25.40
CA GLY A 38 -15.87 2.44 25.77
C GLY A 38 -16.76 1.41 25.06
N LEU A 39 -17.13 1.63 23.80
CA LEU A 39 -17.79 0.61 23.00
C LEU A 39 -16.74 -0.40 22.52
N ARG A 40 -16.92 -1.68 22.90
CA ARG A 40 -16.14 -2.78 22.35
C ARG A 40 -16.99 -3.54 21.35
N TYR A 41 -16.52 -3.60 20.12
CA TYR A 41 -17.05 -4.51 19.11
C TYR A 41 -16.26 -5.81 19.16
N THR A 42 -16.96 -6.92 19.42
CA THR A 42 -16.40 -8.27 19.38
C THR A 42 -17.11 -9.04 18.29
N SER A 43 -16.37 -9.54 17.30
CA SER A 43 -16.95 -10.33 16.22
C SER A 43 -16.09 -11.52 15.84
N GLU A 44 -16.77 -12.58 15.43
CA GLU A 44 -16.20 -13.63 14.59
C GLU A 44 -16.90 -13.49 13.24
N PHE A 45 -16.15 -13.55 12.15
CA PHE A 45 -16.74 -13.49 10.82
C PHE A 45 -16.03 -14.46 9.89
N ASP A 46 -16.81 -15.08 9.00
CA ASP A 46 -16.34 -15.85 7.85
C ASP A 46 -17.19 -15.35 6.68
N ALA A 47 -16.61 -14.44 5.91
CA ALA A 47 -17.17 -13.95 4.67
C ALA A 47 -16.51 -14.74 3.54
N SER A 48 -17.30 -15.53 2.83
CA SER A 48 -16.85 -16.21 1.61
C SER A 48 -17.63 -15.67 0.42
N VAL A 49 -16.89 -15.32 -0.61
CA VAL A 49 -17.41 -14.98 -1.93
C VAL A 49 -16.91 -16.06 -2.87
N ASP A 50 -17.83 -16.81 -3.45
CA ASP A 50 -17.49 -17.90 -4.36
C ASP A 50 -16.71 -17.37 -5.56
N THR A 51 -17.15 -16.23 -6.12
CA THR A 51 -16.49 -15.61 -7.27
C THR A 51 -16.74 -14.11 -7.31
N ILE A 52 -15.69 -13.33 -7.50
CA ILE A 52 -15.77 -11.94 -7.95
C ILE A 52 -15.30 -11.94 -9.39
N SER A 53 -16.16 -11.54 -10.32
CA SER A 53 -15.79 -11.36 -11.73
C SER A 53 -15.99 -9.91 -12.15
N TYR A 54 -14.97 -9.36 -12.78
CA TYR A 54 -15.09 -8.19 -13.64
C TYR A 54 -15.14 -8.68 -15.07
N ILE A 55 -16.26 -8.39 -15.72
CA ILE A 55 -16.52 -8.75 -17.11
C ILE A 55 -16.54 -7.44 -17.88
N ASP A 56 -15.63 -7.31 -18.83
CA ASP A 56 -15.73 -6.23 -19.81
C ASP A 56 -16.60 -6.71 -20.98
N ASP A 57 -17.83 -6.19 -21.06
CA ASP A 57 -18.85 -6.56 -22.05
C ASP A 57 -18.75 -5.68 -23.32
N ASP A 58 -17.65 -4.96 -23.49
CA ASP A 58 -17.44 -4.07 -24.62
C ASP A 58 -17.03 -4.79 -25.92
N GLY A 59 -17.13 -6.12 -25.99
CA GLY A 59 -16.78 -6.95 -27.14
C GLY A 59 -17.36 -6.45 -28.47
N LEU A 60 -16.68 -5.47 -29.07
CA LEU A 60 -17.02 -4.89 -30.36
C LEU A 60 -16.85 -6.00 -31.40
N ASP A 61 -17.91 -6.24 -32.17
CA ASP A 61 -17.95 -7.11 -33.35
C ASP A 61 -17.45 -8.57 -33.16
N GLY A 62 -17.83 -9.22 -32.06
CA GLY A 62 -17.66 -10.67 -31.88
C GLY A 62 -16.29 -11.11 -31.34
N GLY A 63 -15.57 -10.20 -30.68
CA GLY A 63 -14.41 -10.52 -29.85
C GLY A 63 -14.77 -11.32 -28.59
N SER A 64 -13.76 -11.97 -27.99
CA SER A 64 -13.91 -12.66 -26.71
C SER A 64 -13.97 -11.66 -25.56
N VAL A 65 -15.03 -11.75 -24.76
CA VAL A 65 -15.21 -11.01 -23.50
C VAL A 65 -13.98 -11.16 -22.60
N GLY A 66 -13.42 -10.02 -22.18
CA GLY A 66 -12.33 -10.00 -21.21
C GLY A 66 -12.88 -10.25 -19.80
N GLU A 67 -12.33 -11.24 -19.09
CA GLU A 67 -12.78 -11.58 -17.74
C GLU A 67 -11.60 -11.58 -16.76
N ILE A 68 -11.74 -10.85 -15.65
CA ILE A 68 -10.88 -11.00 -14.48
C ILE A 68 -11.71 -11.69 -13.41
N THR A 69 -11.24 -12.83 -12.90
CA THR A 69 -11.96 -13.62 -11.91
C THR A 69 -11.10 -13.82 -10.66
N LEU A 70 -11.69 -13.61 -9.48
CA LEU A 70 -11.11 -13.93 -8.17
C LEU A 70 -12.02 -14.97 -7.51
N SER A 71 -11.51 -16.16 -7.20
CA SER A 71 -12.37 -17.26 -6.74
C SER A 71 -11.62 -18.41 -6.05
N PRO A 72 -12.14 -18.91 -4.90
CA PRO A 72 -12.93 -18.17 -3.91
C PRO A 72 -12.13 -17.05 -3.27
N VAL A 73 -12.84 -16.01 -2.82
CA VAL A 73 -12.32 -14.98 -1.92
C VAL A 73 -12.89 -15.23 -0.53
N ARG A 74 -12.04 -15.36 0.47
CA ARG A 74 -12.45 -15.59 1.86
C ARG A 74 -11.76 -14.57 2.76
N VAL A 75 -12.55 -13.96 3.63
CA VAL A 75 -12.05 -13.15 4.74
C VAL A 75 -12.63 -13.72 6.01
N TYR A 76 -11.78 -14.21 6.90
CA TYR A 76 -12.25 -14.93 8.07
C TYR A 76 -11.38 -14.68 9.30
N THR A 77 -11.95 -14.90 10.47
CA THR A 77 -11.19 -14.92 11.72
C THR A 77 -10.67 -16.32 12.02
N GLN A 78 -9.41 -16.45 12.47
CA GLN A 78 -8.91 -17.74 12.95
C GLN A 78 -9.87 -18.34 13.99
N THR A 79 -10.10 -19.66 13.93
CA THR A 79 -11.13 -20.32 14.74
C THR A 79 -10.97 -20.02 16.24
N ASN A 80 -12.03 -19.51 16.87
CA ASN A 80 -12.10 -19.08 18.28
C ASN A 80 -11.25 -17.84 18.65
N ARG A 81 -10.80 -17.04 17.67
CA ARG A 81 -10.14 -15.75 17.92
C ARG A 81 -11.01 -14.61 17.41
N PRO A 82 -11.88 -14.03 18.26
CA PRO A 82 -12.71 -12.91 17.86
C PRO A 82 -11.85 -11.66 17.65
N VAL A 83 -12.20 -10.86 16.65
CA VAL A 83 -11.67 -9.51 16.48
C VAL A 83 -12.30 -8.62 17.55
N GLN A 84 -11.46 -7.91 18.30
CA GLN A 84 -11.89 -6.93 19.29
C GLN A 84 -11.40 -5.54 18.89
N VAL A 85 -12.36 -4.67 18.60
CA VAL A 85 -12.12 -3.26 18.27
C VAL A 85 -12.71 -2.42 19.39
N ASP A 86 -11.89 -1.56 20.01
CA ASP A 86 -12.39 -0.52 20.90
C ASP A 86 -12.67 0.74 20.06
N LEU A 87 -13.88 1.28 20.20
CA LEU A 87 -14.34 2.47 19.51
C LEU A 87 -14.58 3.59 20.52
N GLU A 88 -14.02 4.76 20.24
CA GLU A 88 -14.27 5.97 21.02
C GLU A 88 -14.32 7.21 20.13
N VAL A 89 -15.13 8.20 20.52
CA VAL A 89 -15.06 9.55 19.95
C VAL A 89 -14.25 10.41 20.90
N ARG A 90 -13.12 10.97 20.43
CA ARG A 90 -12.26 11.83 21.26
C ARG A 90 -11.75 13.02 20.48
N ASP A 91 -11.29 14.01 21.24
CA ASP A 91 -10.58 15.16 20.70
C ASP A 91 -9.10 14.77 20.52
N VAL A 92 -8.60 14.83 19.30
CA VAL A 92 -7.22 14.55 18.92
C VAL A 92 -6.68 15.81 18.27
N ASN A 93 -5.69 16.43 18.91
CA ASN A 93 -5.04 17.65 18.42
C ASN A 93 -6.00 18.84 18.11
N GLY A 94 -7.18 18.89 18.77
CA GLY A 94 -8.17 19.95 18.56
C GLY A 94 -9.28 19.59 17.57
N GLU A 95 -9.25 18.39 16.98
CA GLU A 95 -10.25 17.88 16.05
C GLU A 95 -10.99 16.68 16.64
N LYS A 96 -12.27 16.53 16.31
CA LYS A 96 -13.05 15.36 16.76
C LYS A 96 -12.82 14.18 15.82
N ALA A 97 -12.27 13.10 16.36
CA ALA A 97 -12.02 11.86 15.65
C ALA A 97 -12.91 10.73 16.19
N LEU A 98 -13.34 9.84 15.30
CA LEU A 98 -13.72 8.47 15.66
C LEU A 98 -12.45 7.61 15.66
N VAL A 99 -12.12 7.03 16.81
CA VAL A 99 -10.89 6.28 17.02
C VAL A 99 -11.20 4.81 17.18
N PHE A 100 -10.52 3.99 16.38
CA PHE A 100 -10.57 2.54 16.42
C PHE A 100 -9.25 2.02 16.95
N THR A 101 -9.26 1.25 18.03
CA THR A 101 -8.07 0.63 18.60
C THR A 101 -8.15 -0.88 18.48
N ASN A 102 -7.22 -1.46 17.74
CA ASN A 102 -7.10 -2.90 17.52
C ASN A 102 -5.85 -3.44 18.21
N ARG A 103 -6.02 -4.31 19.21
CA ARG A 103 -4.90 -4.96 19.92
C ARG A 103 -4.63 -6.38 19.46
N ASP A 104 -5.54 -6.92 18.66
CA ASP A 104 -5.40 -8.20 17.99
C ASP A 104 -6.14 -8.09 16.65
N LEU A 105 -5.54 -8.65 15.60
CA LEU A 105 -6.08 -8.65 14.25
C LEU A 105 -6.10 -10.09 13.71
N PRO A 106 -6.89 -11.01 14.31
CA PRO A 106 -6.91 -12.42 13.92
C PRO A 106 -7.65 -12.66 12.57
N VAL A 107 -7.57 -11.70 11.65
CA VAL A 107 -8.24 -11.71 10.35
C VAL A 107 -7.29 -12.27 9.31
N GLU A 108 -7.79 -13.18 8.49
CA GLU A 108 -7.07 -13.73 7.35
C GLU A 108 -7.83 -13.39 6.07
N LEU A 109 -7.08 -13.19 4.99
CA LEU A 109 -7.62 -13.06 3.65
C LEU A 109 -6.97 -14.12 2.78
N GLU A 110 -7.80 -14.81 2.02
CA GLU A 110 -7.41 -15.82 1.04
C GLU A 110 -8.16 -15.55 -0.26
N ILE A 111 -7.39 -15.42 -1.34
CA ILE A 111 -7.87 -15.45 -2.72
C ILE A 111 -7.25 -16.69 -3.34
N ALA A 112 -8.03 -17.76 -3.46
CA ALA A 112 -7.48 -19.05 -3.85
C ALA A 112 -6.96 -19.06 -5.30
N SER A 113 -7.61 -18.33 -6.19
CA SER A 113 -7.17 -18.15 -7.57
C SER A 113 -7.59 -16.79 -8.11
N ILE A 114 -6.65 -16.15 -8.79
CA ILE A 114 -6.81 -14.98 -9.62
C ILE A 114 -6.65 -15.48 -11.05
N SER A 115 -7.55 -15.14 -11.96
CA SER A 115 -7.39 -15.45 -13.38
C SER A 115 -7.73 -14.26 -14.26
N ILE A 116 -7.10 -14.21 -15.43
CA ILE A 116 -7.42 -13.28 -16.50
C ILE A 116 -7.69 -14.11 -17.76
N ASN A 117 -8.88 -13.95 -18.34
CA ASN A 117 -9.32 -14.68 -19.53
C ASN A 117 -9.22 -16.21 -19.40
N GLY A 118 -9.40 -16.73 -18.18
CA GLY A 118 -9.28 -18.15 -17.85
C GLY A 118 -7.86 -18.63 -17.54
N ASP A 119 -6.83 -17.79 -17.75
CA ASP A 119 -5.45 -18.10 -17.39
C ASP A 119 -5.20 -17.74 -15.93
N SER A 120 -4.74 -18.72 -15.14
CA SER A 120 -4.44 -18.54 -13.72
C SER A 120 -3.20 -17.66 -13.54
N LEU A 121 -3.31 -16.69 -12.64
CA LEU A 121 -2.23 -15.90 -12.08
C LEU A 121 -1.90 -16.34 -10.64
N GLY A 122 -2.33 -17.53 -10.23
CA GLY A 122 -2.13 -18.03 -8.87
C GLY A 122 -3.10 -17.46 -7.84
N GLY A 123 -2.91 -17.85 -6.59
CA GLY A 123 -3.62 -17.36 -5.42
C GLY A 123 -2.77 -16.41 -4.59
N TYR A 124 -3.43 -15.66 -3.72
CA TYR A 124 -2.83 -14.75 -2.77
C TYR A 124 -3.46 -14.92 -1.40
N GLY A 125 -2.70 -14.73 -0.34
CA GLY A 125 -3.31 -14.54 0.97
C GLY A 125 -2.39 -13.88 1.97
N GLN A 126 -2.98 -13.62 3.12
CA GLN A 126 -2.35 -12.97 4.25
C GLN A 126 -2.98 -13.45 5.55
N GLY A 127 -2.18 -13.50 6.60
CA GLY A 127 -2.65 -13.98 7.89
C GLY A 127 -1.52 -13.96 8.91
N ASN A 128 -1.72 -14.72 10.00
CA ASN A 128 -0.73 -14.81 11.08
C ASN A 128 -0.32 -13.45 11.66
N PHE A 129 -1.27 -12.52 11.73
CA PHE A 129 -1.05 -11.22 12.35
C PHE A 129 -0.66 -11.37 13.82
N GLN A 130 0.36 -10.61 14.21
CA GLN A 130 0.87 -10.51 15.57
C GLN A 130 1.03 -9.04 15.92
N ILE A 131 0.66 -8.69 17.15
CA ILE A 131 0.87 -7.36 17.73
C ILE A 131 1.49 -7.57 19.11
N GLY A 132 2.52 -6.81 19.44
CA GLY A 132 3.21 -6.88 20.73
C GLY A 132 2.28 -6.58 21.90
N SER A 133 2.58 -7.17 23.06
CA SER A 133 1.78 -6.95 24.27
C SER A 133 1.77 -5.48 24.68
N GLY A 134 0.60 -4.85 24.64
CA GLY A 134 0.41 -3.45 25.02
C GLY A 134 0.34 -2.49 23.83
N ASP A 135 0.71 -2.96 22.63
CA ASP A 135 0.62 -2.19 21.40
C ASP A 135 -0.76 -2.36 20.75
N SER A 136 -1.04 -1.47 19.79
CA SER A 136 -2.28 -1.49 19.02
C SER A 136 -2.10 -0.83 17.68
N VAL A 137 -2.80 -1.33 16.67
CA VAL A 137 -3.09 -0.56 15.46
C VAL A 137 -4.20 0.43 15.79
N ILE A 138 -3.98 1.71 15.53
CA ILE A 138 -4.96 2.76 15.81
C ILE A 138 -5.35 3.40 14.48
N THR A 139 -6.64 3.53 14.25
CA THR A 139 -7.18 4.27 13.10
C THR A 139 -7.97 5.45 13.62
N TYR A 140 -7.70 6.63 13.09
CA TYR A 140 -8.45 7.84 13.36
C TYR A 140 -9.24 8.21 12.12
N LEU A 141 -10.52 8.49 12.29
CA LEU A 141 -11.40 8.93 11.22
C LEU A 141 -11.95 10.30 11.57
N TYR A 142 -11.68 11.27 10.69
CA TYR A 142 -12.13 12.64 10.80
C TYR A 142 -13.10 12.98 9.68
N ALA A 143 -13.99 13.91 9.96
CA ALA A 143 -14.79 14.56 8.92
C ALA A 143 -13.97 15.67 8.25
N GLY A 144 -14.18 15.84 6.95
CA GLY A 144 -13.38 16.75 6.13
C GLY A 144 -12.27 15.98 5.40
N GLY A 145 -12.21 16.14 4.07
CA GLY A 145 -11.11 15.64 3.25
C GLY A 145 -10.12 16.76 2.95
N HIS A 146 -9.30 16.60 1.90
CA HIS A 146 -8.27 17.56 1.49
C HIS A 146 -8.83 18.98 1.33
N ASP A 147 -9.99 19.12 0.71
CA ASP A 147 -10.67 20.41 0.46
C ASP A 147 -11.78 20.69 1.49
N GLY A 148 -11.80 19.96 2.60
CA GLY A 148 -12.84 20.02 3.62
C GLY A 148 -14.15 19.29 3.24
N ASN A 149 -14.22 18.67 2.07
CA ASN A 149 -15.38 17.92 1.58
C ASN A 149 -15.05 16.43 1.45
N GLY A 150 -15.12 15.68 2.56
CA GLY A 150 -14.76 14.27 2.51
C GLY A 150 -14.57 13.65 3.89
N LEU A 151 -13.71 12.63 3.94
CA LEU A 151 -13.22 12.03 5.16
C LEU A 151 -11.69 11.99 5.14
N THR A 152 -11.08 12.09 6.31
CA THR A 152 -9.64 11.94 6.48
C THR A 152 -9.37 10.79 7.46
N LEU A 153 -8.34 10.02 7.18
CA LEU A 153 -7.95 8.85 7.94
C LEU A 153 -6.47 8.95 8.33
N ASP A 154 -6.20 8.75 9.62
CA ASP A 154 -4.83 8.48 10.09
C ASP A 154 -4.74 7.00 10.50
N LEU A 155 -3.56 6.41 10.30
CA LEU A 155 -3.26 5.03 10.64
C LEU A 155 -1.92 4.92 11.36
N ASP A 156 -1.98 4.47 12.60
CA ASP A 156 -0.81 4.13 13.41
C ASP A 156 -0.60 2.62 13.39
N ILE A 157 0.51 2.18 12.79
CA ILE A 157 0.96 0.79 12.83
C ILE A 157 2.15 0.68 13.78
N PRO A 158 2.05 -0.11 14.88
CA PRO A 158 3.12 -0.23 15.85
C PRO A 158 4.28 -1.06 15.28
N ALA A 159 5.50 -0.77 15.74
CA ALA A 159 6.72 -1.49 15.34
C ALA A 159 6.67 -3.00 15.60
N SER A 160 5.89 -3.43 16.61
CA SER A 160 5.73 -4.84 16.97
C SER A 160 4.74 -5.60 16.09
N MET A 161 4.05 -4.91 15.16
CA MET A 161 3.14 -5.59 14.26
C MET A 161 3.92 -6.40 13.23
N SER A 162 3.48 -7.63 13.00
CA SER A 162 3.92 -8.44 11.87
C SER A 162 2.78 -9.31 11.35
N TYR A 163 2.91 -9.77 10.10
CA TYR A 163 2.00 -10.71 9.48
C TYR A 163 2.72 -11.45 8.35
N GLU A 164 2.12 -12.54 7.88
CA GLU A 164 2.63 -13.28 6.72
C GLU A 164 1.77 -12.99 5.50
N THR A 165 2.43 -12.87 4.35
CA THR A 165 1.80 -12.87 3.04
C THR A 165 2.28 -14.06 2.24
N TRP A 166 1.44 -14.53 1.33
CA TRP A 166 1.81 -15.59 0.41
C TRP A 166 1.20 -15.39 -0.96
N TYR A 167 1.93 -15.86 -1.96
CA TYR A 167 1.48 -16.04 -3.33
C TYR A 167 1.69 -17.50 -3.69
N GLU A 168 0.71 -18.14 -4.29
CA GLU A 168 0.80 -19.54 -4.68
C GLU A 168 0.44 -19.71 -6.14
N ASP A 169 1.32 -20.32 -6.91
CA ASP A 169 1.04 -20.64 -8.31
C ASP A 169 1.56 -22.03 -8.65
N GLU A 170 0.74 -22.80 -9.35
CA GLU A 170 1.00 -24.21 -9.71
C GLU A 170 1.52 -25.09 -8.55
N GLY A 171 1.06 -24.82 -7.32
CA GLY A 171 1.46 -25.54 -6.10
C GLY A 171 2.81 -25.11 -5.51
N THR A 172 3.44 -24.07 -6.07
CA THR A 172 4.63 -23.42 -5.51
C THR A 172 4.19 -22.19 -4.72
N ARG A 173 4.45 -22.18 -3.42
CA ARG A 173 4.10 -21.06 -2.55
C ARG A 173 5.32 -20.20 -2.22
N LEU A 174 5.27 -18.95 -2.64
CA LEU A 174 6.13 -17.87 -2.18
C LEU A 174 5.52 -17.31 -0.90
N THR A 175 6.28 -17.25 0.19
CA THR A 175 5.81 -16.61 1.43
C THR A 175 6.77 -15.50 1.85
N THR A 176 6.26 -14.51 2.57
CA THR A 176 7.05 -13.38 3.06
C THR A 176 6.47 -12.91 4.39
N THR A 177 7.34 -12.64 5.36
CA THR A 177 6.96 -11.97 6.61
C THR A 177 7.03 -10.48 6.39
N VAL A 178 5.95 -9.77 6.73
CA VAL A 178 5.90 -8.31 6.74
C VAL A 178 5.90 -7.83 8.18
N ASP A 179 6.80 -6.92 8.53
CA ASP A 179 6.83 -6.27 9.83
C ASP A 179 7.23 -4.80 9.71
N PHE A 180 7.07 -4.08 10.81
CA PHE A 180 7.26 -2.63 10.88
C PHE A 180 8.37 -2.24 11.86
N GLY A 181 9.20 -3.19 12.31
CA GLY A 181 10.26 -2.92 13.30
C GLY A 181 11.42 -2.11 12.73
N ASP A 182 12.16 -1.42 13.60
CA ASP A 182 13.51 -0.99 13.27
C ASP A 182 14.52 -2.06 13.73
N PRO A 183 15.24 -2.72 12.81
CA PRO A 183 16.21 -3.75 13.20
C PRO A 183 17.45 -3.19 13.91
N TYR A 184 17.66 -1.87 13.91
CA TYR A 184 18.77 -1.20 14.60
C TYR A 184 18.36 -0.60 15.94
N ASP A 185 17.06 -0.41 16.17
CA ASP A 185 16.50 0.10 17.41
C ASP A 185 15.26 -0.70 17.81
N SER A 186 15.41 -1.57 18.81
CA SER A 186 14.31 -2.38 19.35
C SER A 186 13.13 -1.57 19.93
N ALA A 187 13.33 -0.27 20.19
CA ALA A 187 12.27 0.64 20.64
C ALA A 187 11.72 1.53 19.52
N GLY A 188 12.27 1.43 18.30
CA GLY A 188 11.94 2.24 17.14
C GLY A 188 11.16 1.48 16.06
N GLY A 189 10.80 2.20 15.00
CA GLY A 189 10.02 1.69 13.87
C GLY A 189 8.57 2.14 13.90
N GLY A 190 7.70 1.31 13.34
CA GLY A 190 6.31 1.61 13.06
C GLY A 190 6.13 2.28 11.69
N LEU A 191 4.86 2.48 11.35
CA LEU A 191 4.43 3.26 10.20
C LEU A 191 3.24 4.10 10.63
N PHE A 192 3.40 5.42 10.62
CA PHE A 192 2.37 6.36 11.00
C PHE A 192 2.01 7.17 9.76
N LEU A 193 0.76 7.01 9.32
CA LEU A 193 0.22 7.60 8.11
C LEU A 193 -0.80 8.65 8.53
N ASP A 194 -0.50 9.91 8.29
CA ASP A 194 -1.35 11.04 8.67
C ASP A 194 -1.98 11.67 7.43
N ASP A 195 -3.22 12.15 7.54
CA ASP A 195 -3.92 12.90 6.50
C ASP A 195 -4.26 12.13 5.21
N ILE A 196 -4.60 10.83 5.30
CA ILE A 196 -5.17 10.10 4.14
C ILE A 196 -6.58 10.63 3.88
N SER A 197 -6.73 11.48 2.88
CA SER A 197 -8.02 12.10 2.55
C SER A 197 -8.73 11.37 1.42
N PHE A 198 -10.05 11.34 1.46
CA PHE A 198 -10.91 10.85 0.38
C PHE A 198 -11.95 11.91 0.06
N ASP A 199 -11.86 12.49 -1.13
CA ASP A 199 -12.71 13.56 -1.62
C ASP A 199 -13.38 13.14 -2.93
N LEU A 200 -14.70 13.35 -3.02
CA LEU A 200 -15.42 13.22 -4.29
C LEU A 200 -15.24 14.53 -5.06
N GLU A 201 -14.42 14.51 -6.10
CA GLU A 201 -14.27 15.62 -7.03
C GLU A 201 -15.28 15.49 -8.19
N SER A 202 -15.41 16.55 -9.01
CA SER A 202 -16.35 16.53 -10.14
C SER A 202 -16.07 15.41 -11.14
N ASP A 203 -14.82 14.98 -11.20
CA ASP A 203 -14.30 14.10 -12.24
C ASP A 203 -13.98 12.69 -11.73
N GLY A 204 -14.01 12.46 -10.41
CA GLY A 204 -13.63 11.19 -9.82
C GLY A 204 -13.49 11.18 -8.29
N LEU A 205 -12.89 10.12 -7.77
CA LEU A 205 -12.49 9.99 -6.38
C LEU A 205 -11.02 10.40 -6.26
N ARG A 206 -10.75 11.45 -5.48
CA ARG A 206 -9.40 11.77 -5.05
C ARG A 206 -9.10 11.09 -3.74
N MET A 207 -7.96 10.44 -3.69
CA MET A 207 -7.32 9.98 -2.47
C MET A 207 -6.06 10.81 -2.25
N GLY A 208 -6.04 11.66 -1.23
CA GLY A 208 -4.80 12.29 -0.77
C GLY A 208 -3.90 11.22 -0.14
N LEU A 209 -2.66 11.14 -0.58
CA LEU A 209 -1.69 10.25 0.04
C LEU A 209 -1.22 10.85 1.37
N PRO A 210 -0.92 10.00 2.36
CA PRO A 210 -0.57 10.47 3.69
C PRO A 210 0.75 11.23 3.70
N THR A 211 0.93 12.08 4.70
CA THR A 211 2.27 12.35 5.21
C THR A 211 2.70 11.22 6.13
N THR A 212 3.98 10.88 6.14
CA THR A 212 4.48 9.79 6.97
C THR A 212 5.46 10.29 8.01
N SER A 213 5.30 9.82 9.24
CA SER A 213 6.25 10.03 10.33
C SER A 213 6.67 8.66 10.87
N GLY A 214 7.97 8.35 10.90
CA GLY A 214 8.38 6.94 10.98
C GLY A 214 7.92 6.15 9.74
N GLY A 215 8.64 5.10 9.36
CA GLY A 215 8.27 4.44 8.11
C GLY A 215 9.16 3.27 7.78
N ASN A 216 9.02 2.20 8.56
CA ASN A 216 9.65 0.94 8.26
C ASN A 216 8.61 -0.06 7.79
N ILE A 217 8.86 -0.62 6.61
CA ILE A 217 8.12 -1.76 6.09
C ILE A 217 9.17 -2.76 5.62
N ASN A 218 9.32 -3.83 6.39
CA ASN A 218 10.25 -4.91 6.10
C ASN A 218 9.50 -6.07 5.47
N PHE A 219 10.10 -6.66 4.44
CA PHE A 219 9.64 -7.86 3.74
C PHE A 219 10.73 -8.92 3.92
N TYR A 220 10.67 -9.61 5.06
CA TYR A 220 11.67 -10.61 5.43
C TYR A 220 11.36 -11.99 4.87
N ASN A 221 12.44 -12.69 4.54
CA ASN A 221 12.47 -14.09 4.17
C ASN A 221 11.48 -14.43 3.07
N VAL A 222 11.57 -13.71 1.94
CA VAL A 222 10.89 -14.14 0.71
C VAL A 222 11.40 -15.53 0.40
N ARG A 223 10.57 -16.55 0.57
CA ARG A 223 10.98 -17.95 0.53
C ARG A 223 10.06 -18.79 -0.34
N VAL A 224 10.63 -19.84 -0.94
CA VAL A 224 9.90 -20.91 -1.62
C VAL A 224 10.25 -22.22 -0.92
N GLY A 225 9.28 -22.83 -0.25
CA GLY A 225 9.57 -23.93 0.68
C GLY A 225 10.47 -23.45 1.82
N ASP A 226 11.57 -24.18 2.05
CA ASP A 226 12.55 -23.85 3.10
C ASP A 226 13.68 -22.91 2.60
N ASP A 227 13.72 -22.60 1.30
CA ASP A 227 14.79 -21.80 0.72
C ASP A 227 14.45 -20.31 0.76
N VAL A 228 15.20 -19.54 1.55
CA VAL A 228 15.14 -18.08 1.58
C VAL A 228 15.85 -17.50 0.35
N LEU A 229 15.11 -16.75 -0.46
CA LEU A 229 15.62 -16.11 -1.66
C LEU A 229 16.29 -14.79 -1.31
N ASN A 230 15.55 -13.89 -0.67
CA ASN A 230 16.00 -12.56 -0.29
C ASN A 230 15.05 -11.92 0.71
N SER A 231 15.45 -10.76 1.22
CA SER A 231 14.57 -9.84 1.93
C SER A 231 14.68 -8.43 1.34
N LEU A 232 13.69 -7.59 1.60
CA LEU A 232 13.65 -6.20 1.16
C LEU A 232 13.09 -5.34 2.29
N ALA A 233 13.59 -4.12 2.45
CA ALA A 233 12.98 -3.15 3.36
C ALA A 233 12.85 -1.79 2.69
N LEU A 234 11.76 -1.10 3.03
CA LEU A 234 11.55 0.31 2.79
C LEU A 234 11.62 0.97 4.17
N ARG A 235 12.67 1.74 4.42
CA ARG A 235 12.91 2.38 5.72
C ARG A 235 12.86 3.89 5.56
N ASN A 236 12.64 4.59 6.68
CA ASN A 236 12.60 6.05 6.70
C ASN A 236 11.69 6.63 5.60
N VAL A 237 10.57 5.97 5.30
CA VAL A 237 9.62 6.43 4.31
C VAL A 237 9.08 7.79 4.77
N ALA A 238 9.26 8.81 3.93
CA ALA A 238 8.84 10.18 4.17
C ALA A 238 8.05 10.66 2.95
N LEU A 239 6.73 10.62 3.03
CA LEU A 239 5.85 11.20 2.02
C LEU A 239 5.53 12.66 2.36
N GLN A 240 5.66 13.54 1.37
CA GLN A 240 5.35 14.95 1.53
C GLN A 240 3.88 15.23 1.22
N SER A 241 3.34 16.25 1.90
CA SER A 241 1.97 16.72 1.70
C SER A 241 1.73 17.16 0.24
N GLY A 242 0.48 16.99 -0.22
CA GLY A 242 0.06 17.32 -1.59
C GLY A 242 0.16 16.15 -2.58
N SER A 243 0.70 15.01 -2.15
CA SER A 243 0.67 13.76 -2.91
C SER A 243 -0.76 13.23 -3.01
N TYR A 244 -1.16 12.65 -4.15
CA TYR A 244 -2.51 12.11 -4.36
C TYR A 244 -2.55 10.99 -5.40
N LEU A 245 -3.63 10.21 -5.35
CA LEU A 245 -4.12 9.34 -6.41
C LEU A 245 -5.55 9.78 -6.75
N MET A 246 -5.81 10.04 -8.01
CA MET A 246 -7.11 10.41 -8.53
C MET A 246 -7.61 9.30 -9.44
N ILE A 247 -8.79 8.76 -9.14
CA ILE A 247 -9.45 7.71 -9.92
C ILE A 247 -10.67 8.34 -10.60
N LYS A 248 -10.62 8.42 -11.92
CA LYS A 248 -11.66 9.02 -12.76
C LYS A 248 -12.29 7.95 -13.63
N ASN A 249 -13.49 8.24 -14.11
CA ASN A 249 -13.99 7.53 -15.27
C ASN A 249 -13.12 7.89 -16.47
N ALA A 250 -12.76 6.91 -17.29
CA ALA A 250 -12.04 7.18 -18.53
C ALA A 250 -12.88 8.10 -19.44
N ARG A 251 -12.24 9.16 -19.93
CA ARG A 251 -12.78 10.02 -21.00
C ARG A 251 -12.34 9.57 -22.40
N GLY A 252 -11.52 8.50 -22.48
CA GLY A 252 -11.67 7.44 -23.49
C GLY A 252 -10.45 6.62 -23.91
N ALA A 253 -10.63 5.31 -24.07
CA ALA A 253 -9.89 4.55 -25.09
C ALA A 253 -10.85 4.16 -26.23
N ASP A 254 -12.12 3.87 -25.90
CA ASP A 254 -13.36 4.48 -26.44
C ASP A 254 -14.65 4.04 -25.68
N GLU A 255 -14.53 3.65 -24.40
CA GLU A 255 -15.10 4.35 -23.21
C GLU A 255 -15.92 3.47 -22.24
N TYR A 256 -15.26 2.41 -21.72
CA TYR A 256 -15.56 1.79 -20.42
C TYR A 256 -14.25 1.48 -19.68
N GLY A 257 -13.63 2.45 -19.02
CA GLY A 257 -12.35 2.25 -18.35
C GLY A 257 -12.12 3.16 -17.15
N LEU A 258 -11.01 2.94 -16.46
CA LEU A 258 -10.54 3.80 -15.37
C LEU A 258 -9.38 4.67 -15.86
N GLU A 259 -9.38 5.93 -15.45
CA GLU A 259 -8.25 6.83 -15.65
C GLU A 259 -7.64 7.20 -14.30
N PHE A 260 -6.31 7.12 -14.22
CA PHE A 260 -5.54 7.37 -13.02
C PHE A 260 -4.65 8.58 -13.23
N ASP A 261 -4.79 9.58 -12.36
CA ASP A 261 -3.71 10.54 -12.13
C ASP A 261 -3.07 10.24 -10.79
N ALA A 262 -1.75 10.40 -10.69
CA ALA A 262 -1.05 10.30 -9.43
C ALA A 262 0.01 11.40 -9.36
N SER A 263 0.20 11.95 -8.16
CA SER A 263 1.32 12.82 -7.86
C SER A 263 1.97 12.37 -6.55
N ILE A 264 3.28 12.19 -6.57
CA ILE A 264 4.09 12.09 -5.35
C ILE A 264 4.91 13.36 -5.28
N ALA A 265 4.66 14.16 -4.25
CA ALA A 265 5.25 15.48 -4.09
C ALA A 265 6.78 15.41 -3.96
N ALA A 266 7.45 16.42 -4.54
CA ALA A 266 8.89 16.60 -4.44
C ALA A 266 9.36 16.62 -2.98
N GLY A 267 10.54 16.04 -2.74
CA GLY A 267 11.07 15.84 -1.39
C GLY A 267 10.57 14.58 -0.70
N SER A 268 9.65 13.83 -1.30
CA SER A 268 9.30 12.49 -0.79
C SER A 268 10.49 11.55 -0.95
N SER A 269 10.75 10.71 0.05
CA SER A 269 11.92 9.84 0.08
C SER A 269 11.68 8.51 0.79
N LEU A 270 12.56 7.56 0.55
CA LEU A 270 12.70 6.32 1.32
C LEU A 270 14.13 5.82 1.24
N ASP A 271 14.55 5.02 2.21
CA ASP A 271 15.72 4.17 2.10
C ASP A 271 15.29 2.79 1.61
N PHE A 272 15.77 2.43 0.43
CA PHE A 272 15.60 1.10 -0.13
C PHE A 272 16.72 0.22 0.38
N VAL A 273 16.38 -0.96 0.90
CA VAL A 273 17.36 -1.93 1.38
C VAL A 273 17.05 -3.30 0.81
N TYR A 274 17.96 -3.81 -0.02
CA TYR A 274 17.99 -5.21 -0.39
C TYR A 274 18.85 -5.98 0.62
N ILE A 275 18.32 -7.09 1.13
CA ILE A 275 18.94 -7.85 2.21
C ILE A 275 19.23 -9.26 1.70
N ALA A 276 20.50 -9.63 1.71
CA ALA A 276 20.98 -10.95 1.36
C ALA A 276 21.30 -11.73 2.64
N GLY A 277 20.60 -12.85 2.84
CA GLY A 277 20.68 -13.67 4.04
C GLY A 277 19.29 -13.95 4.61
N GLU A 278 19.19 -15.02 5.39
CA GLU A 278 18.01 -15.33 6.19
C GLU A 278 17.98 -14.41 7.42
N VAL A 279 16.84 -13.76 7.65
CA VAL A 279 16.61 -12.87 8.77
C VAL A 279 15.95 -13.67 9.89
N ASP A 280 16.64 -13.84 11.01
CA ASP A 280 16.11 -14.43 12.23
C ASP A 280 15.95 -13.37 13.34
N ASP A 281 15.75 -13.82 14.58
CA ASP A 281 15.63 -12.95 15.76
C ASP A 281 16.86 -12.03 15.97
N ASN A 282 18.00 -12.34 15.35
CA ASN A 282 19.20 -11.53 15.41
C ASN A 282 19.56 -10.99 14.02
N TYR A 283 19.01 -9.82 13.67
CA TYR A 283 19.33 -9.14 12.40
C TYR A 283 20.80 -8.70 12.29
N LEU A 284 21.46 -8.36 13.40
CA LEU A 284 22.81 -7.78 13.40
C LEU A 284 23.88 -8.89 13.47
N THR A 285 24.33 -9.34 12.31
CA THR A 285 25.20 -10.52 12.16
C THR A 285 26.20 -10.34 11.01
N SER A 286 27.24 -11.18 11.00
CA SER A 286 28.21 -11.24 9.90
C SER A 286 27.70 -11.92 8.63
N ASP A 287 26.53 -12.57 8.72
CA ASP A 287 26.00 -13.44 7.68
C ASP A 287 24.90 -12.75 6.84
N ILE A 288 24.41 -11.60 7.31
CA ILE A 288 23.44 -10.76 6.61
C ILE A 288 24.16 -9.57 5.98
N TYR A 289 23.90 -9.35 4.69
CA TYR A 289 24.42 -8.22 3.92
C TYR A 289 23.28 -7.33 3.46
N GLU A 290 23.52 -6.03 3.51
CA GLU A 290 22.58 -4.99 3.11
C GLU A 290 23.17 -4.23 1.93
N LEU A 291 22.45 -4.24 0.81
CA LEU A 291 22.62 -3.27 -0.26
C LEU A 291 21.56 -2.19 -0.05
N SER A 292 21.95 -1.01 0.40
CA SER A 292 21.04 0.09 0.66
C SER A 292 21.28 1.27 -0.27
N ALA A 293 20.24 2.07 -0.50
CA ALA A 293 20.31 3.34 -1.18
C ALA A 293 19.21 4.28 -0.69
N SER A 294 19.51 5.56 -0.58
CA SER A 294 18.52 6.61 -0.30
C SER A 294 17.91 7.06 -1.62
N VAL A 295 16.58 7.01 -1.71
CA VAL A 295 15.80 7.36 -2.90
C VAL A 295 14.96 8.58 -2.59
N SER A 296 15.04 9.62 -3.41
CA SER A 296 14.24 10.84 -3.24
C SER A 296 13.69 11.38 -4.56
N ALA A 297 12.49 11.94 -4.49
CA ALA A 297 11.88 12.67 -5.60
C ALA A 297 12.42 14.11 -5.64
N LEU A 298 13.17 14.46 -6.68
CA LEU A 298 13.73 15.81 -6.88
C LEU A 298 12.69 16.80 -7.42
N SER A 299 11.69 16.29 -8.12
CA SER A 299 10.47 16.98 -8.52
C SER A 299 9.29 16.06 -8.27
N ASP A 300 8.07 16.58 -8.40
CA ASP A 300 6.88 15.74 -8.33
C ASP A 300 7.00 14.59 -9.33
N LEU A 301 6.79 13.35 -8.85
CA LEU A 301 6.56 12.20 -9.72
C LEU A 301 5.10 12.25 -10.10
N GLN A 302 4.83 12.47 -11.38
CA GLN A 302 3.48 12.65 -11.89
C GLN A 302 3.12 11.56 -12.88
N VAL A 303 1.90 11.07 -12.77
CA VAL A 303 1.21 10.29 -13.79
C VAL A 303 -0.05 11.08 -14.09
N ASN A 304 -0.24 11.50 -15.33
CA ASN A 304 -1.41 12.27 -15.75
C ASN A 304 -2.12 11.50 -16.87
N GLY A 305 -3.36 11.10 -16.62
CA GLY A 305 -4.22 10.46 -17.60
C GLY A 305 -3.80 9.05 -17.98
N LEU A 306 -3.26 8.25 -17.05
CA LEU A 306 -3.01 6.83 -17.33
C LEU A 306 -4.34 6.09 -17.39
N ARG A 307 -4.68 5.58 -18.57
CA ARG A 307 -5.90 4.82 -18.80
C ARG A 307 -5.63 3.35 -18.64
N MET A 308 -6.58 2.66 -18.04
CA MET A 308 -6.66 1.22 -17.99
C MET A 308 -7.99 0.83 -18.61
N ASN A 309 -7.92 0.18 -19.76
CA ASN A 309 -9.09 -0.29 -20.51
C ASN A 309 -8.88 -1.72 -20.98
N VAL A 310 -9.94 -2.48 -21.23
CA VAL A 310 -9.84 -3.66 -22.08
C VAL A 310 -10.18 -3.23 -23.49
N ASP A 311 -9.36 -3.66 -24.45
CA ASP A 311 -9.53 -3.42 -25.87
C ASP A 311 -9.84 -4.77 -26.52
N GLY A 312 -10.93 -4.82 -27.30
CA GLY A 312 -11.41 -6.06 -27.92
C GLY A 312 -10.42 -6.77 -28.85
N GLU A 313 -9.37 -6.08 -29.33
CA GLU A 313 -8.29 -6.66 -30.15
C GLU A 313 -6.98 -6.84 -29.36
N ARG A 314 -6.68 -5.95 -28.41
CA ARG A 314 -5.39 -5.87 -27.68
C ARG A 314 -5.43 -6.44 -26.25
N GLY A 315 -6.59 -6.78 -25.72
CA GLY A 315 -6.77 -7.21 -24.33
C GLY A 315 -6.65 -6.03 -23.36
N LEU A 316 -6.14 -6.25 -22.14
CA LEU A 316 -5.93 -5.17 -21.17
C LEU A 316 -4.85 -4.19 -21.67
N VAL A 317 -5.26 -2.96 -21.96
CA VAL A 317 -4.43 -1.85 -22.44
C VAL A 317 -4.18 -0.85 -21.33
N PHE A 318 -2.93 -0.42 -21.23
CA PHE A 318 -2.51 0.74 -20.47
C PHE A 318 -1.94 1.78 -21.43
N ASP A 319 -2.57 2.94 -21.53
CA ASP A 319 -2.13 4.02 -22.43
C ASP A 319 -2.37 5.41 -21.83
N PHE A 320 -1.79 6.40 -22.49
CA PHE A 320 -1.95 7.82 -22.18
C PHE A 320 -2.73 8.48 -23.34
N ASP A 321 -3.41 9.59 -23.06
CA ASP A 321 -4.18 10.27 -24.09
C ASP A 321 -3.31 11.13 -24.99
N SER A 322 -3.05 10.63 -26.20
CA SER A 322 -2.34 11.39 -27.23
C SER A 322 -3.02 12.69 -27.69
N SER A 323 -4.29 12.90 -27.35
CA SER A 323 -5.03 14.11 -27.64
C SER A 323 -4.96 15.16 -26.51
N GLU A 324 -4.57 14.77 -25.30
CA GLU A 324 -4.43 15.69 -24.16
C GLU A 324 -2.97 16.11 -23.93
N ALA A 325 -2.71 17.40 -24.16
CA ALA A 325 -1.40 17.98 -23.88
C ALA A 325 -1.09 17.88 -22.37
N GLY A 326 -0.07 17.09 -22.02
CA GLY A 326 0.35 16.88 -20.63
C GLY A 326 0.01 15.49 -20.08
N SER A 327 -0.66 14.63 -20.86
CA SER A 327 -0.77 13.21 -20.52
C SER A 327 0.59 12.52 -20.62
N GLY A 328 0.84 11.60 -19.69
CA GLY A 328 2.11 10.90 -19.57
C GLY A 328 2.55 10.69 -18.13
N ALA A 329 3.73 10.09 -17.98
CA ALA A 329 4.40 9.95 -16.70
C ALA A 329 5.74 10.69 -16.71
N SER A 330 6.00 11.45 -15.65
CA SER A 330 7.29 12.11 -15.46
C SER A 330 7.80 11.86 -14.05
N ALA A 331 9.09 11.61 -13.94
CA ALA A 331 9.76 11.40 -12.67
C ALA A 331 11.17 11.97 -12.75
N ASN A 332 11.60 12.62 -11.67
CA ASN A 332 12.99 12.98 -11.45
C ASN A 332 13.41 12.44 -10.08
N VAL A 333 14.22 11.39 -10.08
CA VAL A 333 14.55 10.62 -8.88
C VAL A 333 16.06 10.59 -8.69
N LEU A 334 16.50 10.94 -7.49
CA LEU A 334 17.87 10.78 -7.05
C LEU A 334 17.98 9.50 -6.21
N VAL A 335 18.93 8.66 -6.57
CA VAL A 335 19.34 7.48 -5.79
C VAL A 335 20.78 7.70 -5.35
N GLU A 336 21.01 7.91 -4.07
CA GLU A 336 22.33 8.20 -3.53
C GLU A 336 22.71 7.30 -2.35
N ASN A 337 23.96 7.42 -1.90
CA ASN A 337 24.50 6.64 -0.79
C ASN A 337 24.33 5.13 -0.99
N ILE A 338 24.52 4.66 -2.23
CA ILE A 338 24.46 3.22 -2.51
C ILE A 338 25.60 2.57 -1.74
N THR A 339 25.31 1.69 -0.79
CA THR A 339 26.32 0.99 0.01
C THR A 339 26.03 -0.49 0.07
N MET A 340 27.07 -1.30 0.18
CA MET A 340 26.96 -2.74 0.44
C MET A 340 27.78 -3.07 1.68
N LEU A 341 27.10 -3.36 2.79
CA LEU A 341 27.74 -3.61 4.09
C LEU A 341 27.10 -4.82 4.77
N ARG A 342 27.79 -5.41 5.73
CA ARG A 342 27.15 -6.37 6.64
C ARG A 342 26.24 -5.64 7.62
N SER A 343 25.13 -6.25 8.03
CA SER A 343 24.18 -5.60 8.94
C SER A 343 24.80 -5.19 10.27
N ASP A 344 25.73 -6.00 10.81
CA ASP A 344 26.49 -5.66 12.03
C ASP A 344 27.42 -4.43 11.87
N GLN A 345 27.86 -4.15 10.64
CA GLN A 345 28.64 -2.97 10.30
C GLN A 345 27.73 -1.75 10.07
N VAL A 346 26.55 -1.95 9.49
CA VAL A 346 25.58 -0.86 9.30
C VAL A 346 25.23 -0.19 10.62
N ALA A 347 24.95 -0.98 11.66
CA ALA A 347 24.60 -0.47 12.98
C ALA A 347 25.79 0.18 13.73
N SER A 348 27.03 -0.19 13.42
CA SER A 348 28.21 0.23 14.18
C SER A 348 29.03 1.36 13.53
N ILE A 349 28.84 1.60 12.23
CA ILE A 349 29.55 2.64 11.49
C ILE A 349 28.67 3.90 11.40
N PRO A 350 29.17 5.09 11.81
CA PRO A 350 28.43 6.34 11.68
C PRO A 350 28.08 6.66 10.22
N ASP A 351 26.94 7.31 10.00
CA ASP A 351 26.39 7.63 8.67
C ASP A 351 27.39 8.34 7.76
N ALA A 352 28.05 9.39 8.25
CA ALA A 352 29.08 10.12 7.50
C ALA A 352 30.23 9.22 7.02
N THR A 353 30.52 8.14 7.75
CA THR A 353 31.50 7.14 7.32
C THR A 353 30.89 6.15 6.33
N ARG A 354 29.63 5.73 6.50
CA ARG A 354 28.91 4.88 5.52
C ARG A 354 28.77 5.57 4.16
N GLU A 355 28.44 6.86 4.14
CA GLU A 355 28.40 7.69 2.93
C GLU A 355 29.76 7.69 2.21
N SER A 356 30.87 7.75 2.96
CA SER A 356 32.22 7.68 2.37
C SER A 356 32.58 6.30 1.81
N LEU A 357 31.86 5.26 2.22
CA LEU A 357 31.94 3.90 1.68
C LEU A 357 30.95 3.67 0.53
N SER A 358 30.22 4.71 0.12
CA SER A 358 29.29 4.61 -1.00
C SER A 358 29.99 4.21 -2.29
N ILE A 359 29.37 3.27 -3.00
CA ILE A 359 29.83 2.77 -4.28
C ILE A 359 29.28 3.59 -5.47
N GLY A 360 28.37 4.54 -5.22
CA GLY A 360 27.89 5.44 -6.25
C GLY A 360 26.57 6.16 -5.95
N THR A 361 26.20 7.02 -6.90
CA THR A 361 24.95 7.77 -6.98
C THR A 361 24.42 7.64 -8.40
N MET A 362 23.10 7.59 -8.56
CA MET A 362 22.39 7.56 -9.84
C MET A 362 21.31 8.65 -9.84
N ASP A 363 21.31 9.48 -10.87
CA ASP A 363 20.25 10.46 -11.15
C ASP A 363 19.46 9.96 -12.35
N VAL A 364 18.15 9.80 -12.19
CA VAL A 364 17.24 9.31 -13.23
C VAL A 364 16.16 10.36 -13.48
N GLN A 365 16.24 10.99 -14.66
CA GLN A 365 15.16 11.78 -15.22
C GLN A 365 14.44 10.97 -16.31
N LEU A 366 13.18 10.64 -16.06
CA LEU A 366 12.33 9.87 -16.98
C LEU A 366 11.12 10.70 -17.40
N ASN A 367 10.87 10.74 -18.70
CA ASN A 367 9.65 11.31 -19.27
C ASN A 367 9.06 10.32 -20.29
N ILE A 368 7.94 9.71 -19.92
CA ILE A 368 7.16 8.81 -20.76
C ILE A 368 5.94 9.57 -21.26
N SER A 369 5.88 9.76 -22.56
CA SER A 369 4.72 10.26 -23.32
C SER A 369 4.32 9.21 -24.36
N ASP A 370 3.27 9.45 -25.14
CA ASP A 370 2.77 8.52 -26.17
C ASP A 370 3.77 8.18 -27.27
N ASN A 371 4.86 8.95 -27.37
CA ASN A 371 5.96 8.73 -28.32
C ASN A 371 7.28 8.29 -27.65
N SER A 372 7.26 8.03 -26.34
CA SER A 372 8.44 7.60 -25.58
C SER A 372 8.46 6.09 -25.44
N TYR A 373 9.59 5.45 -25.71
CA TYR A 373 9.86 4.08 -25.26
C TYR A 373 11.16 4.06 -24.46
N LEU A 374 11.11 3.46 -23.27
CA LEU A 374 12.30 3.13 -22.48
C LEU A 374 12.61 1.65 -22.69
N GLN A 375 13.66 1.36 -23.46
CA GLN A 375 14.19 0.00 -23.58
C GLN A 375 15.49 -0.10 -22.78
N VAL A 376 15.43 -0.71 -21.60
CA VAL A 376 16.63 -1.06 -20.82
C VAL A 376 17.06 -2.46 -21.24
N GLN A 377 18.08 -2.55 -22.08
CA GLN A 377 18.78 -3.82 -22.34
C GLN A 377 19.99 -3.92 -21.41
N GLY A 378 19.93 -4.86 -20.47
CA GLY A 378 21.11 -5.32 -19.74
C GLY A 378 21.91 -6.28 -20.61
N HIS A 379 23.23 -6.14 -20.59
CA HIS A 379 24.16 -7.13 -21.14
C HIS A 379 24.75 -7.99 -20.04
#